data_AF-A0A6H5JSR8-F1
#
_entry.id   AF-A0A6H5JSR8-F1
#
_cell.length_a   1.000
_cell.length_b   1.000
_cell.length_c   1.000
_cell.angle_alpha   90.00
_cell.angle_beta   90.00
_cell.angle_gamma   90.00
#
_symmetry.space_group_name_H-M   'P 1'
#
loop_
_entity.id
_entity.type
_entity.pdbx_description
1 polymer ?
#
loop_
_entity_poly.entity_id
_entity_poly.type
_entity_poly.pdbx_seq_one_letter_code
_entity_poly.pdbx_strand_id
1 'polypeptide(L)'
;MSSSTIQGSAMFPTRKRRQQTRDVVVDGLKQQETKRPFAAGDKKRDGGSGSLSAAALPSLGVVAGATAPKPSNSHVQEAIHKEVQYSREGNSKGNVPANTLAVFRFVKEAFVIPNNFEKDHKFGPLSGVSHELRVVSAFMAGQLEARTEEAKGGVKMCLECGAKGHFPRHCPLALLYE
;
A
#
# COMPACT_ATOMS: atom_id res chain seq x y z
N MET A 1 -21.47 -23.17 -60.05
CA MET A 1 -20.41 -24.16 -59.77
C MET A 1 -19.44 -23.46 -58.82
N SER A 2 -19.18 -23.82 -57.57
CA SER A 2 -19.56 -24.91 -56.67
C SER A 2 -19.11 -24.41 -55.28
N SER A 3 -19.99 -24.32 -54.29
CA SER A 3 -20.08 -25.24 -53.14
C SER A 3 -18.95 -25.17 -52.10
N SER A 4 -19.38 -25.20 -50.83
CA SER A 4 -18.72 -25.70 -49.60
C SER A 4 -18.27 -24.59 -48.64
N THR A 5 -19.01 -24.24 -47.57
CA THR A 5 -19.41 -25.03 -46.38
C THR A 5 -18.21 -25.54 -45.60
N ILE A 6 -17.89 -24.92 -44.44
CA ILE A 6 -17.58 -25.61 -43.18
C ILE A 6 -18.07 -24.74 -42.00
N GLN A 7 -19.21 -25.14 -41.42
CA GLN A 7 -19.62 -24.74 -40.07
C GLN A 7 -18.82 -25.56 -39.07
N GLY A 8 -18.09 -24.89 -38.17
CA GLY A 8 -17.41 -25.51 -37.03
C GLY A 8 -18.01 -25.00 -35.72
N SER A 9 -19.13 -25.58 -35.29
CA SER A 9 -19.72 -25.33 -33.98
C SER A 9 -18.93 -26.09 -32.91
N ALA A 10 -18.07 -25.40 -32.17
CA ALA A 10 -17.42 -25.95 -30.98
C ALA A 10 -18.46 -26.10 -29.86
N MET A 11 -18.83 -27.35 -29.55
CA MET A 11 -19.55 -27.73 -28.34
C MET A 11 -18.71 -27.42 -27.10
N PHE A 12 -19.09 -26.39 -26.34
CA PHE A 12 -18.57 -26.18 -24.99
C PHE A 12 -19.38 -27.05 -24.00
N PRO A 13 -18.73 -27.89 -23.17
CA PRO A 13 -19.43 -28.64 -22.13
C PRO A 13 -19.96 -27.68 -21.06
N THR A 14 -21.27 -27.73 -20.86
CA THR A 14 -21.99 -26.98 -19.81
C THR A 14 -21.58 -27.48 -18.43
N ARG A 15 -20.76 -26.68 -17.75
CA ARG A 15 -20.36 -26.92 -16.35
C ARG A 15 -21.60 -26.72 -15.47
N LYS A 16 -22.20 -27.83 -15.01
CA LYS A 16 -23.30 -27.84 -14.02
C LYS A 16 -22.87 -27.05 -12.78
N ARG A 17 -23.44 -25.85 -12.63
CA ARG A 17 -23.33 -24.99 -11.46
C ARG A 17 -24.10 -25.66 -10.32
N ARG A 18 -23.37 -26.36 -9.43
CA ARG A 18 -23.90 -26.91 -8.18
C ARG A 18 -24.33 -25.74 -7.30
N GLN A 19 -25.63 -25.43 -7.32
CA GLN A 19 -26.26 -24.56 -6.33
C GLN A 19 -26.17 -25.29 -4.99
N GLN A 20 -25.28 -24.85 -4.10
CA GLN A 20 -25.38 -25.16 -2.69
C GLN A 20 -26.32 -24.13 -2.06
N THR A 21 -27.58 -24.50 -1.94
CA THR A 21 -28.46 -23.92 -0.92
C THR A 21 -27.96 -24.43 0.43
N ARG A 22 -27.51 -23.50 1.28
CA ARG A 22 -27.37 -23.74 2.71
C ARG A 22 -28.43 -22.89 3.39
N ASP A 23 -29.61 -23.48 3.52
CA ASP A 23 -30.56 -23.10 4.56
C ASP A 23 -30.01 -23.64 5.88
N VAL A 24 -29.49 -22.74 6.71
CA VAL A 24 -29.23 -23.02 8.12
C VAL A 24 -29.96 -21.96 8.93
N VAL A 25 -31.21 -22.28 9.25
CA VAL A 25 -31.90 -21.79 10.44
C VAL A 25 -31.33 -22.59 11.60
N VAL A 26 -30.60 -21.94 12.52
CA VAL A 26 -30.51 -22.39 13.91
C VAL A 26 -30.50 -21.17 14.81
N ASP A 27 -31.47 -21.21 15.71
CA ASP A 27 -31.78 -20.33 16.82
C ASP A 27 -30.62 -19.86 17.69
N GLY A 28 -30.90 -18.74 18.35
CA GLY A 28 -30.03 -18.07 19.30
C GLY A 28 -29.51 -18.98 20.40
N LEU A 29 -28.21 -18.86 20.65
CA LEU A 29 -27.57 -19.29 21.87
C LEU A 29 -26.87 -18.09 22.52
N LYS A 30 -27.44 -17.75 23.67
CA LYS A 30 -26.90 -16.98 24.80
C LYS A 30 -25.40 -16.71 24.77
N GLN A 31 -25.11 -15.44 24.99
CA GLN A 31 -23.90 -14.92 25.61
C GLN A 31 -23.38 -15.87 26.72
N GLN A 32 -22.16 -16.35 26.55
CA GLN A 32 -21.32 -16.76 27.67
C GLN A 32 -19.99 -16.03 27.52
N GLU A 33 -19.85 -14.99 28.35
CA GLU A 33 -18.60 -14.31 28.66
C GLU A 33 -17.59 -15.34 29.21
N THR A 34 -16.67 -15.79 28.36
CA THR A 34 -15.46 -16.42 28.86
C THR A 34 -14.49 -15.32 29.29
N LYS A 35 -14.58 -14.98 30.58
CA LYS A 35 -13.56 -14.28 31.35
C LYS A 35 -12.19 -14.86 31.04
N ARG A 36 -11.37 -14.15 30.27
CA ARG A 36 -9.93 -14.43 30.18
C ARG A 36 -9.29 -13.86 31.45
N PRO A 37 -8.63 -14.66 32.29
CA PRO A 37 -7.86 -14.11 33.39
C PRO A 37 -6.68 -13.32 32.80
N PHE A 38 -6.68 -12.01 33.05
CA PHE A 38 -5.51 -11.17 32.89
C PHE A 38 -4.40 -11.72 33.80
N ALA A 39 -3.38 -12.34 33.20
CA ALA A 39 -2.15 -12.64 33.90
C ALA A 39 -1.42 -11.32 34.16
N ALA A 40 -1.54 -10.83 35.39
CA ALA A 40 -0.68 -9.81 35.95
C ALA A 40 0.75 -10.36 36.02
N GLY A 41 1.59 -9.91 35.08
CA GLY A 41 3.02 -10.20 35.04
C GLY A 41 3.82 -8.95 35.39
N ASP A 42 3.72 -8.50 36.63
CA ASP A 42 4.65 -7.56 37.24
C ASP A 42 6.06 -8.16 37.22
N LYS A 43 6.90 -7.69 36.28
CA LYS A 43 8.36 -7.84 36.35
C LYS A 43 9.00 -6.47 36.40
N LYS A 44 9.01 -5.96 37.62
CA LYS A 44 10.02 -5.08 38.21
C LYS A 44 11.42 -5.42 37.68
N ARG A 45 11.98 -4.54 36.84
CA ARG A 45 13.42 -4.47 36.58
C ARG A 45 13.93 -3.17 37.18
N ASP A 46 14.36 -3.28 38.42
CA ASP A 46 15.27 -2.33 39.04
C ASP A 46 16.69 -2.59 38.51
N GLY A 47 17.48 -1.52 38.39
CA GLY A 47 18.94 -1.60 38.45
C GLY A 47 19.65 -1.39 37.13
N GLY A 48 20.21 -0.19 36.94
CA GLY A 48 21.15 0.07 35.86
C GLY A 48 21.58 1.53 35.68
N SER A 49 21.79 2.27 36.78
CA SER A 49 22.44 3.59 36.75
C SER A 49 23.94 3.41 36.49
N GLY A 50 24.32 3.36 35.21
CA GLY A 50 25.72 3.46 34.78
C GLY A 50 26.12 4.93 34.65
N SER A 51 26.54 5.55 35.74
CA SER A 51 27.27 6.82 35.72
C SER A 51 28.67 6.58 35.15
N LEU A 52 28.94 7.07 33.95
CA LEU A 52 30.31 7.20 33.45
C LEU A 52 30.69 8.67 33.37
N SER A 53 31.83 8.92 33.98
CA SER A 53 32.40 10.17 34.41
C SER A 53 32.58 11.20 33.30
N ALA A 54 32.34 12.45 33.69
CA ALA A 54 32.88 13.63 33.06
C ALA A 54 34.41 13.55 32.98
N ALA A 55 34.94 13.59 31.77
CA ALA A 55 36.29 14.04 31.50
C ALA A 55 36.17 15.29 30.60
N ALA A 56 36.51 16.42 31.20
CA ALA A 56 36.56 17.72 30.55
C ALA A 56 37.56 17.71 29.39
N LEU A 57 37.13 18.24 28.25
CA LEU A 57 38.03 18.70 27.18
C LEU A 57 37.79 20.20 26.96
N PRO A 58 38.85 20.98 26.71
CA PRO A 58 38.79 22.43 26.62
C PRO A 58 38.02 22.92 25.40
N SER A 59 37.21 23.94 25.66
CA SER A 59 36.44 24.74 24.72
C SER A 59 37.34 25.51 23.73
N LEU A 60 37.19 25.22 22.44
CA LEU A 60 37.68 26.06 21.34
C LEU A 60 36.65 26.08 20.20
N GLY A 61 36.21 27.30 19.87
CA GLY A 61 35.74 27.67 18.54
C GLY A 61 34.27 27.39 18.19
N VAL A 62 33.38 28.34 18.51
CA VAL A 62 32.07 28.45 17.85
C VAL A 62 32.31 28.96 16.42
N VAL A 63 32.30 28.06 15.45
CA VAL A 63 32.07 28.35 14.03
C VAL A 63 30.67 27.87 13.65
N ALA A 64 29.96 28.74 12.94
CA ALA A 64 28.55 28.62 12.60
C ALA A 64 28.19 27.30 11.90
N GLY A 65 27.35 26.50 12.58
CA GLY A 65 26.05 26.05 12.07
C GLY A 65 25.95 25.47 10.66
N ALA A 66 26.87 24.61 10.24
CA ALA A 66 26.58 23.65 9.17
C ALA A 66 26.06 22.36 9.83
N THR A 67 24.75 22.15 9.84
CA THR A 67 24.15 20.87 10.20
C THR A 67 24.63 19.82 9.21
N ALA A 68 25.62 19.01 9.61
CA ALA A 68 26.05 17.85 8.85
C ALA A 68 24.83 16.94 8.59
N PRO A 69 24.59 16.48 7.36
CA PRO A 69 23.51 15.55 7.07
C PRO A 69 23.77 14.28 7.87
N LYS A 70 22.88 13.98 8.83
CA LYS A 70 22.86 12.67 9.51
C LYS A 70 22.79 11.60 8.42
N PRO A 71 23.75 10.66 8.32
CA PRO A 71 23.60 9.54 7.41
C PRO A 71 22.45 8.69 7.93
N SER A 72 21.29 8.81 7.28
CA SER A 72 20.18 7.90 7.50
C SER A 72 20.62 6.53 6.98
N ASN A 73 21.23 5.72 7.85
CA ASN A 73 21.54 4.31 7.61
C ASN A 73 20.24 3.51 7.51
N SER A 74 19.39 3.80 6.53
CA SER A 74 18.29 2.91 6.16
C SER A 74 18.91 1.73 5.42
N HIS A 75 19.36 0.72 6.17
CA HIS A 75 19.70 -0.57 5.59
C HIS A 75 18.42 -1.13 4.95
N VAL A 76 18.40 -1.16 3.62
CA VAL A 76 17.27 -1.67 2.83
C VAL A 76 17.46 -3.17 2.63
N GLN A 77 16.46 -3.97 3.00
CA GLN A 77 16.52 -5.42 2.88
C GLN A 77 16.21 -5.86 1.44
N GLU A 78 17.16 -5.65 0.53
CA GLU A 78 17.00 -6.00 -0.90
C GLU A 78 16.71 -7.50 -1.12
N ALA A 79 17.19 -8.37 -0.24
CA ALA A 79 16.94 -9.81 -0.30
C ALA A 79 15.45 -10.12 -0.18
N ILE A 80 14.76 -9.49 0.77
CA ILE A 80 13.32 -9.69 0.97
C ILE A 80 12.55 -9.14 -0.23
N HIS A 81 12.94 -7.96 -0.74
CA HIS A 81 12.28 -7.35 -1.91
C HIS A 81 12.32 -8.27 -3.15
N LYS A 82 13.44 -8.97 -3.38
CA LYS A 82 13.55 -9.95 -4.47
C LYS A 82 12.61 -11.14 -4.26
N GLU A 83 12.57 -11.69 -3.05
CA GLU A 83 11.71 -12.84 -2.73
C GLU A 83 10.22 -12.50 -2.87
N VAL A 84 9.81 -11.32 -2.41
CA VAL A 84 8.43 -10.87 -2.49
C VAL A 84 8.07 -10.19 -3.83
N GLN A 85 8.99 -10.19 -4.81
CA GLN A 85 8.82 -9.56 -6.13
C GLN A 85 8.48 -8.06 -6.06
N TYR A 86 8.92 -7.36 -5.02
CA TYR A 86 8.70 -5.93 -4.86
C TYR A 86 9.70 -5.13 -5.70
N SER A 87 9.17 -4.21 -6.51
CA SER A 87 9.98 -3.31 -7.34
C SER A 87 10.06 -1.92 -6.70
N ARG A 88 11.29 -1.45 -6.47
CA ARG A 88 11.54 -0.07 -6.01
C ARG A 88 11.21 0.92 -7.11
N GLU A 89 11.02 2.18 -6.70
CA GLU A 89 10.68 3.27 -7.59
C GLU A 89 11.58 3.33 -8.84
N GLY A 90 10.97 3.40 -10.02
CA GLY A 90 11.69 3.53 -11.29
C GLY A 90 12.29 2.23 -11.85
N ASN A 91 12.32 1.15 -11.06
CA ASN A 91 12.74 -0.17 -11.53
C ASN A 91 11.59 -1.03 -12.08
N SER A 92 10.35 -0.52 -11.97
CA SER A 92 9.11 -1.16 -12.42
C SER A 92 8.94 -1.12 -13.96
N LYS A 93 10.00 -1.41 -14.72
CA LYS A 93 10.03 -1.33 -16.19
C LYS A 93 9.14 -2.41 -16.81
N GLY A 94 7.85 -2.13 -16.92
CA GLY A 94 6.88 -2.93 -17.67
C GLY A 94 5.70 -3.50 -16.86
N ASN A 95 5.71 -3.40 -15.53
CA ASN A 95 4.62 -3.95 -14.71
C ASN A 95 3.54 -2.91 -14.32
N VAL A 96 3.79 -1.63 -14.56
CA VAL A 96 2.87 -0.55 -14.12
C VAL A 96 2.18 0.06 -15.34
N PRO A 97 0.84 0.08 -15.37
CA PRO A 97 0.12 0.67 -16.49
C PRO A 97 0.34 2.19 -16.54
N ALA A 98 0.30 2.76 -17.74
CA ALA A 98 0.61 4.18 -17.98
C ALA A 98 -0.28 5.13 -17.14
N ASN A 99 -1.56 4.78 -16.98
CA ASN A 99 -2.51 5.59 -16.22
C ASN A 99 -2.16 5.63 -14.72
N THR A 100 -1.70 4.50 -14.16
CA THR A 100 -1.20 4.47 -12.78
C THR A 100 0.05 5.34 -12.63
N LEU A 101 0.96 5.35 -13.60
CA LEU A 101 2.12 6.24 -13.57
C LEU A 101 1.72 7.71 -13.62
N ALA A 102 0.69 8.08 -14.38
CA ALA A 102 0.15 9.44 -14.41
C ALA A 102 -0.42 9.85 -13.04
N VAL A 103 -1.20 8.98 -12.40
CA VAL A 103 -1.70 9.21 -11.03
C VAL A 103 -0.55 9.30 -10.04
N PHE A 104 0.44 8.42 -10.13
CA PHE A 104 1.62 8.45 -9.26
C PHE A 104 2.38 9.78 -9.37
N ARG A 105 2.59 10.29 -10.59
CA ARG A 105 3.22 11.61 -10.80
C ARG A 105 2.43 12.73 -10.13
N PHE A 106 1.10 12.73 -10.29
CA PHE A 106 0.24 13.68 -9.61
C PHE A 106 0.34 13.58 -8.08
N VAL A 107 0.33 12.37 -7.53
CA VAL A 107 0.43 12.14 -6.08
C VAL A 107 1.77 12.65 -5.54
N LYS A 108 2.87 12.44 -6.27
CA LYS A 108 4.18 12.97 -5.87
C LYS A 108 4.22 14.50 -5.78
N GLU A 109 3.49 15.19 -6.64
CA GLU A 109 3.44 16.65 -6.68
C GLU A 109 2.49 17.20 -5.60
N ALA A 110 1.34 16.57 -5.41
CA ALA A 110 0.25 17.07 -4.57
C ALA A 110 0.24 16.54 -3.13
N PHE A 111 0.91 15.42 -2.83
CA PHE A 111 0.88 14.73 -1.53
C PHE A 111 2.28 14.53 -0.95
N VAL A 112 2.34 14.39 0.37
CA VAL A 112 3.57 14.06 1.09
C VAL A 112 3.65 12.54 1.23
N ILE A 113 4.67 11.93 0.60
CA ILE A 113 4.98 10.51 0.75
C ILE A 113 6.00 10.38 1.89
N PRO A 114 5.68 9.69 2.99
CA PRO A 114 6.60 9.53 4.12
C PRO A 114 7.89 8.78 3.73
N ASN A 115 9.03 9.13 4.32
CA ASN A 115 10.30 8.42 4.08
C ASN A 115 10.26 6.95 4.55
N ASN A 116 9.39 6.61 5.51
CA ASN A 116 9.20 5.25 6.03
C ASN A 116 8.12 4.45 5.28
N PHE A 117 7.60 4.97 4.17
CA PHE A 117 6.48 4.37 3.43
C PHE A 117 6.66 2.88 3.12
N GLU A 118 7.88 2.44 2.77
CA GLU A 118 8.15 1.03 2.47
C GLU A 118 8.05 0.12 3.71
N LYS A 119 8.44 0.63 4.89
CA LYS A 119 8.51 -0.12 6.15
C LYS A 119 7.18 -0.20 6.87
N ASP A 120 6.36 0.83 6.72
CA ASP A 120 5.10 0.93 7.45
C ASP A 120 4.06 -0.03 6.86
N HIS A 121 3.57 -0.95 7.70
CA HIS A 121 2.53 -1.91 7.32
C HIS A 121 1.15 -1.24 7.09
N LYS A 122 0.99 0.03 7.51
CA LYS A 122 -0.24 0.83 7.32
C LYS A 122 -0.61 0.95 5.84
N PHE A 123 0.38 1.03 4.95
CA PHE A 123 0.19 1.24 3.51
C PHE A 123 0.04 -0.07 2.72
N GLY A 124 -0.42 -1.14 3.38
CA GLY A 124 -0.66 -2.45 2.78
C GLY A 124 0.60 -3.31 2.62
N PRO A 125 0.45 -4.52 2.07
CA PRO A 125 1.55 -5.48 1.91
C PRO A 125 2.56 -5.05 0.83
N LEU A 126 3.81 -5.50 0.99
CA LEU A 126 4.91 -5.28 0.02
C LEU A 126 4.89 -6.28 -1.15
N SER A 127 4.33 -7.47 -0.95
CA SER A 127 4.45 -8.59 -1.89
C SER A 127 3.68 -8.36 -3.19
N GLY A 128 4.36 -8.61 -4.32
CA GLY A 128 3.77 -8.64 -5.66
C GLY A 128 3.36 -7.28 -6.23
N VAL A 129 3.72 -6.18 -5.56
CA VAL A 129 3.39 -4.82 -5.99
C VAL A 129 4.65 -3.98 -6.19
N SER A 130 4.55 -2.94 -7.01
CA SER A 130 5.61 -1.94 -7.14
C SER A 130 5.39 -0.78 -6.17
N HIS A 131 6.44 -0.01 -5.92
CA HIS A 131 6.35 1.22 -5.13
C HIS A 131 5.26 2.16 -5.64
N GLU A 132 5.16 2.36 -6.95
CA GLU A 132 4.17 3.25 -7.57
C GLU A 132 2.74 2.79 -7.30
N LEU A 133 2.46 1.49 -7.49
CA LEU A 133 1.15 0.90 -7.24
C LEU A 133 0.73 1.05 -5.77
N ARG A 134 1.69 0.86 -4.85
CA ARG A 134 1.45 0.98 -3.42
C ARG A 134 1.18 2.42 -2.99
N VAL A 135 1.90 3.39 -3.55
CA VAL A 135 1.60 4.82 -3.31
C VAL A 135 0.23 5.19 -3.84
N VAL A 136 -0.14 4.70 -5.02
CA VAL A 136 -1.45 4.94 -5.62
C VAL A 136 -2.57 4.30 -4.79
N SER A 137 -2.38 3.10 -4.24
CA SER A 137 -3.37 2.48 -3.36
C SER A 137 -3.54 3.23 -2.05
N ALA A 138 -2.44 3.71 -1.44
CA ALA A 138 -2.47 4.55 -0.25
C ALA A 138 -3.20 5.88 -0.50
N PHE A 139 -3.00 6.48 -1.68
CA PHE A 139 -3.73 7.66 -2.12
C PHE A 139 -5.24 7.39 -2.25
N MET A 140 -5.63 6.31 -2.93
CA MET A 140 -7.05 5.95 -3.05
C MET A 140 -7.72 5.64 -1.71
N ALA A 141 -6.96 5.10 -0.76
CA ALA A 141 -7.41 4.84 0.61
C ALA A 141 -7.43 6.11 1.49
N GLY A 142 -6.98 7.27 0.99
CA GLY A 142 -6.92 8.51 1.77
C GLY A 142 -5.90 8.46 2.92
N GLN A 143 -4.86 7.64 2.80
CA GLN A 143 -3.85 7.45 3.85
C GLN A 143 -2.68 8.44 3.75
N LEU A 144 -2.57 9.17 2.64
CA LEU A 144 -1.52 10.16 2.39
C LEU A 144 -1.98 11.56 2.79
N GLU A 145 -1.05 12.35 3.30
CA GLU A 145 -1.30 13.74 3.67
C GLU A 145 -1.12 14.65 2.45
N ALA A 146 -2.11 15.53 2.22
CA ALA A 146 -2.05 16.51 1.15
C ALA A 146 -1.01 17.59 1.46
N ARG A 147 -0.15 17.89 0.49
CA ARG A 147 0.83 18.99 0.57
C ARG A 147 0.18 20.35 0.38
N THR A 148 -0.85 20.42 -0.46
CA THR A 148 -1.55 21.65 -0.85
C THR A 148 -2.97 21.65 -0.31
N GLU A 149 -3.52 22.81 0.05
CA GLU A 149 -4.92 22.95 0.50
C GLU A 149 -5.93 22.45 -0.57
N GLU A 150 -5.64 22.67 -1.85
CA GLU A 150 -6.45 22.14 -2.96
C GLU A 150 -6.57 20.62 -2.93
N ALA A 151 -5.49 19.93 -2.54
CA ALA A 151 -5.47 18.48 -2.43
C ALA A 151 -6.20 17.98 -1.17
N LYS A 152 -6.30 18.80 -0.11
CA LYS A 152 -7.13 18.49 1.07
C LYS A 152 -8.62 18.42 0.75
N GLY A 153 -9.06 19.12 -0.30
CA GLY A 153 -10.43 19.08 -0.81
C GLY A 153 -10.88 17.73 -1.39
N GLY A 154 -10.02 16.69 -1.34
CA GLY A 154 -10.38 15.35 -1.78
C GLY A 154 -10.34 15.19 -3.30
N VAL A 155 -9.22 15.57 -3.91
CA VAL A 155 -9.00 15.37 -5.35
C VAL A 155 -9.03 13.86 -5.65
N LYS A 156 -9.96 13.45 -6.50
CA LYS A 156 -10.10 12.05 -6.96
C LYS A 156 -9.47 11.92 -8.34
N MET A 157 -8.79 10.80 -8.57
CA MET A 157 -8.30 10.42 -9.90
C MET A 157 -8.76 9.02 -10.26
N CYS A 158 -9.06 8.83 -11.54
CA CYS A 158 -9.44 7.55 -12.08
C CYS A 158 -8.19 6.75 -12.52
N LEU A 159 -8.11 5.49 -12.13
CA LEU A 159 -7.02 4.58 -12.55
C LEU A 159 -7.17 4.08 -13.98
N GLU A 160 -8.40 4.04 -14.50
CA GLU A 160 -8.68 3.48 -15.83
C GLU A 160 -8.39 4.49 -16.94
N CYS A 161 -8.66 5.77 -16.72
CA CYS A 161 -8.44 6.82 -17.73
C CYS A 161 -7.37 7.86 -17.32
N GLY A 162 -6.92 7.84 -16.07
CA GLY A 162 -5.95 8.83 -15.56
C GLY A 162 -6.52 10.25 -15.38
N ALA A 163 -7.82 10.47 -15.62
CA ALA A 163 -8.42 11.79 -15.48
C ALA A 163 -8.81 12.11 -14.02
N LYS A 164 -8.83 13.41 -13.71
CA LYS A 164 -9.26 13.93 -12.40
C LYS A 164 -10.78 14.03 -12.33
N GLY A 165 -11.34 13.96 -11.11
CA GLY A 165 -12.73 14.31 -10.81
C GLY A 165 -13.71 13.14 -10.64
N HIS A 166 -13.33 11.90 -10.94
CA HIS A 166 -14.20 10.73 -10.76
C HIS A 166 -13.45 9.50 -10.25
N PHE A 167 -14.19 8.54 -9.70
CA PHE A 167 -13.68 7.22 -9.31
C PHE A 167 -13.71 6.26 -10.50
N PRO A 168 -12.90 5.18 -10.49
CA PRO A 168 -12.91 4.16 -11.56
C PRO A 168 -14.30 3.64 -11.92
N ARG A 169 -15.17 3.43 -10.93
CA ARG A 169 -16.56 2.96 -11.14
C ARG A 169 -17.47 3.94 -11.91
N HIS A 170 -17.06 5.20 -12.02
CA HIS A 170 -17.79 6.24 -12.73
C HIS A 170 -16.96 6.76 -13.92
N CYS A 171 -16.07 5.91 -14.46
CA CYS A 171 -15.24 6.25 -15.60
C CYS A 171 -16.10 6.30 -16.87
N PRO A 172 -16.16 7.43 -17.60
CA PRO A 172 -16.95 7.53 -18.82
C PRO A 172 -16.38 6.67 -19.95
N LEU A 173 -15.07 6.35 -19.92
CA LEU A 173 -14.45 5.49 -20.93
C LEU A 173 -14.71 4.01 -20.71
N ALA A 174 -15.03 3.58 -19.48
CA ALA A 174 -15.34 2.18 -19.17
C ALA A 174 -16.67 1.75 -19.79
N LEU A 175 -17.63 2.68 -19.90
CA LEU A 175 -18.98 2.43 -20.39
C LEU A 175 -19.07 2.38 -21.93
N LEU A 176 -17.96 2.58 -22.66
CA LEU A 176 -17.93 2.53 -24.12
C LEU A 176 -17.57 1.15 -24.68
N TYR A 177 -17.27 0.18 -23.81
CA TYR A 177 -16.83 -1.18 -24.19
C TYR A 177 -17.83 -2.29 -23.80
N GLU A 178 -19.03 -1.93 -23.35
CA GLU A 178 -20.17 -2.87 -23.19
C GLU A 178 -21.08 -2.82 -24.42
#